data_AF-A0A9P6JFY9-F1
#
_entry.id   AF-A0A9P6JFY9-F1
#
_cell.length_a   1.000
_cell.length_b   1.000
_cell.length_c   1.000
_cell.angle_alpha   90.00
_cell.angle_beta   90.00
_cell.angle_gamma   90.00
#
_symmetry.space_group_name_H-M   'P 1'
#
loop_
_entity.id
_entity.type
_entity.pdbx_description
1 polymer ?
#
loop_
_entity_poly.entity_id
_entity_poly.type
_entity_poly.pdbx_seq_one_letter_code
_entity_poly.pdbx_strand_id
1 'polypeptide(L)'
;MHHLEILSRSNKIGFRSLELQNIQLSFSDHLLSILMSSKALRQLTLGCIHIPIEALVLLEPCFCGLTELRLKDCPVSMGDPELIMILQQCSKLK
;
A
#
# COMPACT_ATOMS: atom_id res chain seq x y z
N MET A 1 5.16 6.54 15.11
CA MET A 1 4.52 7.26 13.97
C MET A 1 5.45 8.25 13.25
N HIS A 2 6.44 8.87 13.91
CA HIS A 2 7.29 9.91 13.29
C HIS A 2 8.06 9.52 12.02
N HIS A 3 8.43 8.24 11.84
CA HIS A 3 9.18 7.82 10.66
C HIS A 3 8.36 7.90 9.36
N LEU A 4 7.06 7.58 9.40
CA LEU A 4 6.19 7.67 8.22
C LEU A 4 5.92 9.12 7.83
N GLU A 5 5.80 10.01 8.81
CA GLU A 5 5.68 11.45 8.56
C GLU A 5 6.91 11.99 7.81
N ILE A 6 8.12 11.63 8.26
CA ILE A 6 9.38 12.01 7.62
C ILE A 6 9.46 11.45 6.18
N LEU A 7 9.12 10.17 6.01
CA LEU A 7 9.12 9.52 4.69
C LEU A 7 8.08 10.14 3.75
N SER A 8 6.90 10.49 4.25
CA SER A 8 5.82 11.12 3.46
C SER A 8 6.18 12.51 2.93
N ARG A 9 7.16 13.19 3.55
CA ARG A 9 7.70 14.47 3.08
C ARG A 9 8.86 14.31 2.09
N SER A 10 9.36 13.09 1.91
CA SER A 10 10.56 12.80 1.13
C SER A 10 10.22 12.28 -0.27
N ASN A 11 9.82 13.18 -1.18
CA ASN A 11 9.45 12.85 -2.57
C ASN A 11 10.62 12.36 -3.45
N LYS A 12 11.85 12.35 -2.93
CA LYS A 12 13.06 11.95 -3.66
C LYS A 12 13.41 10.47 -3.52
N ILE A 13 12.81 9.76 -2.56
CA ILE A 13 13.17 8.37 -2.30
C ILE A 13 12.16 7.46 -3.01
N GLY A 14 12.51 7.04 -4.22
CA GLY A 14 11.77 6.00 -4.93
C GLY A 14 12.16 4.65 -4.38
N PHE A 15 11.36 4.08 -3.47
CA PHE A 15 11.56 2.70 -3.02
C PHE A 15 11.01 1.73 -4.06
N ARG A 16 11.77 0.67 -4.36
CA ARG A 16 11.31 -0.43 -5.23
C ARG A 16 10.51 -1.49 -4.45
N SER A 17 10.80 -1.63 -3.16
CA SER A 17 10.10 -2.53 -2.24
C SER A 17 9.77 -1.79 -0.95
N LEU A 18 8.55 -1.99 -0.45
CA LEU A 18 8.08 -1.49 0.84
C LEU A 18 7.44 -2.63 1.62
N GLU A 19 7.98 -2.90 2.80
CA GLU A 19 7.51 -3.96 3.70
C GLU A 19 7.13 -3.35 5.04
N LEU A 20 5.84 -3.44 5.38
CA LEU A 20 5.27 -3.02 6.64
C LEU A 20 4.61 -4.24 7.29
N GLN A 21 5.36 -4.95 8.15
CA GLN A 21 4.88 -6.14 8.85
C GLN A 21 4.93 -5.95 10.35
N ASN A 22 4.02 -6.62 11.07
CA ASN A 22 3.99 -6.65 12.53
C ASN A 22 3.87 -5.27 13.19
N ILE A 23 3.27 -4.33 12.46
CA ILE A 23 2.98 -3.00 12.96
C ILE A 23 1.48 -2.96 13.24
N GLN A 24 1.07 -2.72 14.49
CA GLN A 24 -0.31 -2.32 14.81
C GLN A 24 -0.55 -0.88 14.32
N LEU A 25 -0.34 -0.64 13.03
CA LEU A 25 -0.51 0.66 12.41
C LEU A 25 -1.81 0.65 11.63
N SER A 26 -2.70 1.60 11.93
CA SER A 26 -3.80 1.90 11.04
C SER A 26 -3.25 2.48 9.74
N PHE A 27 -3.93 2.21 8.63
CA PHE A 27 -3.67 2.93 7.40
C PHE A 27 -3.88 4.42 7.64
N SER A 28 -2.90 5.24 7.26
CA SER A 28 -2.85 6.67 7.58
C SER A 28 -2.58 7.50 6.33
N ASP A 29 -2.90 8.78 6.38
CA ASP A 29 -2.65 9.72 5.27
C ASP A 29 -1.17 9.78 4.89
N HIS A 30 -0.26 9.57 5.85
CA HIS A 30 1.17 9.46 5.58
C HIS A 30 1.51 8.23 4.74
N LEU A 31 0.93 7.07 5.07
CA LEU A 31 1.12 5.86 4.29
C LEU A 31 0.54 6.00 2.89
N LEU A 32 -0.67 6.59 2.77
CA LEU A 32 -1.27 6.91 1.48
C LEU A 32 -0.35 7.80 0.63
N SER A 33 0.17 8.89 1.22
CA SER A 33 1.08 9.81 0.54
C SER A 33 2.38 9.13 0.07
N ILE A 34 2.95 8.25 0.90
CA ILE A 34 4.14 7.46 0.55
C ILE A 34 3.83 6.57 -0.66
N LEU A 35 2.74 5.82 -0.63
CA LEU A 35 2.36 4.89 -1.69
C LEU A 35 2.05 5.64 -3.00
N MET A 36 1.28 6.72 -2.96
CA MET A 36 0.96 7.53 -4.14
C MET A 36 2.20 8.16 -4.78
N SER A 37 3.17 8.57 -3.96
CA SER A 37 4.42 9.18 -4.44
C SER A 37 5.42 8.14 -4.97
N SER A 38 5.24 6.86 -4.65
CA SER A 38 6.19 5.79 -4.97
C SER A 38 5.98 5.17 -6.35
N LYS A 39 6.25 5.94 -7.43
CA LYS A 39 6.13 5.47 -8.83
C LYS A 39 7.06 4.30 -9.20
N ALA A 40 8.15 4.13 -8.44
CA ALA A 40 9.13 3.07 -8.64
C ALA A 40 8.78 1.77 -7.89
N LEU A 41 7.73 1.76 -7.07
CA LEU A 41 7.36 0.61 -6.25
C LEU A 41 6.96 -0.57 -7.14
N ARG A 42 7.51 -1.74 -6.85
CA ARG A 42 7.24 -3.01 -7.54
C ARG A 42 6.80 -4.10 -6.56
N GLN A 43 7.21 -3.99 -5.30
CA GLN A 43 6.88 -4.96 -4.27
C GLN A 43 6.27 -4.23 -3.07
N LEU A 44 5.10 -4.67 -2.64
CA LEU A 44 4.43 -4.14 -1.46
C LEU A 44 4.03 -5.29 -0.54
N THR A 45 4.44 -5.22 0.72
CA THR A 45 3.96 -6.13 1.76
C THR A 45 3.31 -5.35 2.88
N LEU A 46 2.06 -5.68 3.19
CA LEU A 46 1.28 -5.09 4.27
C LEU A 46 0.80 -6.19 5.21
N GLY A 47 1.22 -6.13 6.47
CA GLY A 47 0.83 -7.05 7.53
C GLY A 47 -0.04 -6.36 8.57
N CYS A 48 -1.20 -6.92 8.90
CA CYS A 48 -2.16 -6.36 9.86
C CYS A 48 -2.66 -4.94 9.52
N ILE A 49 -2.62 -4.52 8.24
CA ILE A 49 -3.04 -3.19 7.80
C ILE A 49 -4.29 -3.31 6.93
N HIS A 50 -5.37 -2.66 7.37
CA HIS A 50 -6.60 -2.48 6.57
C HIS A 50 -6.42 -1.30 5.62
N ILE A 51 -6.52 -1.52 4.30
CA ILE A 51 -6.60 -0.42 3.34
C ILE A 51 -8.07 -0.07 3.11
N PRO A 52 -8.53 1.13 3.47
CA PRO A 52 -9.91 1.54 3.22
C PRO A 52 -10.21 1.61 1.72
N ILE A 53 -11.45 1.30 1.34
CA ILE A 53 -11.86 1.28 -0.07
C ILE A 53 -11.66 2.64 -0.77
N GLU A 54 -11.83 3.74 -0.04
CA GLU A 54 -11.63 5.10 -0.55
C GLU A 54 -10.16 5.36 -0.89
N ALA A 55 -9.23 4.76 -0.13
CA ALA A 55 -7.81 4.87 -0.40
C ALA A 55 -7.40 4.04 -1.62
N LEU A 56 -8.06 2.91 -1.88
CA LEU A 56 -7.78 2.06 -3.05
C LEU A 56 -8.00 2.80 -4.37
N VAL A 57 -9.01 3.65 -4.46
CA VAL A 57 -9.26 4.48 -5.67
C VAL A 57 -8.04 5.37 -5.98
N LEU A 58 -7.40 5.91 -4.95
CA LEU A 58 -6.24 6.79 -5.09
C LEU A 58 -4.93 6.03 -5.33
N LEU A 59 -4.88 4.75 -4.97
CA LEU A 59 -3.69 3.90 -5.07
C LEU A 59 -3.54 3.20 -6.42
N GLU A 60 -4.53 3.28 -7.32
CA GLU A 60 -4.47 2.69 -8.67
C GLU A 60 -3.12 2.95 -9.38
N PRO A 61 -2.55 4.18 -9.41
CA PRO A 61 -1.29 4.44 -10.11
C PRO A 61 -0.08 3.73 -9.47
N CYS A 62 -0.13 3.47 -8.17
CA CYS A 62 0.87 2.68 -7.47
C CYS A 62 0.68 1.19 -7.79
N PHE A 63 -0.57 0.72 -7.74
CA PHE A 63 -0.92 -0.69 -7.83
C PHE A 63 -0.73 -1.26 -9.23
N CYS A 64 -0.97 -0.47 -10.28
CA CYS A 64 -0.70 -0.88 -11.67
C CYS A 64 0.79 -1.11 -11.96
N GLY A 65 1.68 -0.59 -11.13
CA GLY A 65 3.12 -0.78 -11.19
C GLY A 65 3.62 -2.01 -10.43
N LEU A 66 2.81 -2.57 -9.51
CA LEU A 66 3.24 -3.66 -8.63
C LEU A 66 3.37 -4.97 -9.40
N THR A 67 4.51 -5.64 -9.19
CA THR A 67 4.76 -7.00 -9.65
C THR A 67 4.56 -8.02 -8.54
N GLU A 68 4.53 -7.57 -7.29
CA GLU A 68 4.33 -8.41 -6.12
C GLU A 68 3.55 -7.64 -5.04
N LEU A 69 2.48 -8.26 -4.53
CA LEU A 69 1.68 -7.76 -3.43
C LEU A 69 1.49 -8.89 -2.42
N ARG A 70 1.86 -8.64 -1.16
CA ARG A 70 1.64 -9.57 -0.06
C ARG A 70 0.78 -8.89 1.00
N LEU A 71 -0.43 -9.41 1.17
CA LEU A 71 -1.34 -9.02 2.23
C LEU A 71 -1.28 -10.12 3.31
N LYS A 72 -0.79 -9.79 4.50
CA LYS A 72 -0.65 -10.73 5.63
C LYS A 72 -1.58 -10.30 6.76
N ASP A 73 -2.23 -11.26 7.39
CA ASP A 73 -3.04 -11.03 8.60
C ASP A 73 -4.02 -9.86 8.43
N CYS A 74 -4.62 -9.72 7.25
CA CYS A 74 -5.59 -8.67 6.98
C CYS A 74 -6.76 -8.79 7.97
N PRO A 75 -7.15 -7.68 8.60
CA PRO A 75 -8.26 -7.71 9.54
C PRO A 75 -9.55 -8.12 8.83
N VAL A 76 -10.46 -8.77 9.57
CA VAL A 76 -11.75 -9.26 9.06
C VAL A 76 -12.59 -8.16 8.40
N SER A 77 -12.33 -6.89 8.73
CA SER A 77 -12.96 -5.73 8.10
C SER A 77 -12.57 -5.51 6.63
N MET A 78 -11.45 -6.07 6.17
CA MET A 78 -11.06 -6.04 4.77
C MET A 78 -11.87 -7.12 4.04
N GLY A 79 -12.92 -6.69 3.36
CA GLY A 79 -13.84 -7.59 2.67
C GLY A 79 -13.39 -7.96 1.28
N ASP A 80 -14.19 -8.82 0.64
CA ASP A 80 -14.04 -9.17 -0.77
C ASP A 80 -14.02 -7.94 -1.72
N PRO A 81 -14.78 -6.85 -1.49
CA PRO A 81 -14.76 -5.68 -2.38
C PRO A 81 -13.37 -5.01 -2.46
N GLU A 82 -12.71 -4.79 -1.33
CA GLU A 82 -11.36 -4.23 -1.28
C GLU A 82 -10.37 -5.13 -2.02
N LEU A 83 -10.44 -6.44 -1.80
CA LEU A 83 -9.57 -7.41 -2.47
C LEU A 83 -9.81 -7.46 -3.98
N ILE A 84 -11.06 -7.42 -4.43
CA ILE A 84 -11.41 -7.38 -5.86
C ILE A 84 -10.85 -6.12 -6.51
N MET A 85 -11.00 -4.95 -5.88
CA MET A 85 -10.43 -3.70 -6.39
C MET A 85 -8.90 -3.77 -6.50
N ILE A 86 -8.23 -4.30 -5.48
CA ILE A 86 -6.78 -4.51 -5.49
C ILE A 86 -6.38 -5.37 -6.70
N LEU A 87 -7.04 -6.51 -6.88
CA LEU A 87 -6.74 -7.44 -7.97
C LEU A 87 -6.97 -6.81 -9.36
N GLN A 88 -8.00 -5.97 -9.50
CA GLN A 88 -8.27 -5.23 -10.74
C GLN A 88 -7.19 -4.20 -11.06
N GLN A 89 -6.70 -3.49 -10.06
CA GLN A 89 -5.69 -2.44 -10.24
C GLN A 89 -4.28 -3.03 -10.44
N CYS A 90 -4.02 -4.19 -9.88
CA CYS A 90 -2.72 -4.85 -9.90
C CYS A 90 -2.49 -5.73 -11.15
N SER A 91 -2.58 -5.13 -12.33
CA SER A 91 -2.50 -5.81 -13.64
C SER A 91 -1.18 -6.53 -13.95
N LYS A 92 -0.12 -6.30 -13.18
CA LYS A 92 1.23 -6.88 -13.39
C LYS A 92 1.65 -7.88 -12.33
N LEU A 93 0.75 -8.26 -11.41
CA LEU A 93 1.02 -9.32 -10.46
C LEU A 93 1.26 -10.64 -11.18
N LYS A 94 2.25 -11.38 -10.71
CA LYS A 94 2.61 -12.71 -11.19
C LYS A 94 2.08 -13.78 -10.26
#